data_AF-A0A533YY16-F1
#
_entry.id   AF-A0A533YY16-F1
#
_cell.length_a   1.000
_cell.length_b   1.000
_cell.length_c   1.000
_cell.angle_alpha   90.00
_cell.angle_beta   90.00
_cell.angle_gamma   90.00
#
_symmetry.space_group_name_H-M   'P 1'
#
loop_
_entity.id
_entity.type
_entity.pdbx_description
1 polymer ?
#
loop_
_entity_poly.entity_id
_entity_poly.type
_entity_poly.pdbx_seq_one_letter_code
_entity_poly.pdbx_strand_id
1 'polypeptide(L)' 'MTLSDITRVGVLGAGQMGRGIAQVAAASGWDVWLFDSKPEALEA' A
#
# COMPACT_ATOMS: atom_id res chain seq x y z
N MET A 1 14.58 -7.05 -14.36
CA MET A 1 13.35 -7.11 -13.56
C MET A 1 12.16 -6.93 -14.48
N THR A 2 11.23 -7.86 -14.45
CA THR A 2 9.94 -7.79 -15.13
C THR A 2 8.82 -7.69 -14.09
N LEU A 3 7.58 -7.45 -14.53
CA LEU A 3 6.44 -7.33 -13.63
C LEU A 3 6.22 -8.60 -12.79
N SER A 4 6.58 -9.77 -13.32
CA SER A 4 6.49 -11.06 -12.62
C SER A 4 7.48 -11.22 -11.47
N ASP A 5 8.51 -10.38 -11.39
CA ASP A 5 9.48 -10.40 -10.29
C ASP A 5 8.96 -9.64 -9.04
N ILE A 6 7.88 -8.87 -9.18
CA ILE A 6 7.30 -8.10 -8.07
C ILE A 6 6.41 -9.05 -7.27
N THR A 7 6.72 -9.21 -5.98
CA THR A 7 5.93 -10.07 -5.07
C THR A 7 5.08 -9.30 -4.08
N ARG A 8 5.36 -8.00 -3.90
CA ARG A 8 4.67 -7.13 -2.93
C ARG A 8 4.73 -5.67 -3.36
N VAL A 9 3.67 -4.92 -3.05
CA VAL A 9 3.56 -3.48 -3.27
C VAL A 9 3.68 -2.74 -1.94
N GLY A 10 4.60 -1.77 -1.86
CA GLY A 10 4.70 -0.86 -0.71
C GLY A 10 4.08 0.49 -1.03
N VAL A 11 3.12 0.93 -0.23
CA VAL A 11 2.53 2.27 -0.29
C VAL A 11 3.05 3.09 0.90
N LEU A 12 3.76 4.16 0.59
CA LEU A 12 4.33 5.07 1.58
C LEU A 12 3.43 6.30 1.73
N GLY A 13 2.87 6.48 2.92
CA GLY A 13 1.87 7.47 3.29
C GLY A 13 0.47 6.87 3.40
N ALA A 14 -0.15 7.01 4.56
CA ALA A 14 -1.49 6.50 4.91
C ALA A 14 -2.57 7.58 4.95
N GLY A 15 -2.35 8.70 4.25
CA GLY A 15 -3.38 9.70 3.98
C GLY A 15 -4.47 9.20 3.01
N GLN A 16 -5.41 10.08 2.64
CA GLN A 16 -6.57 9.72 1.81
C GLN A 16 -6.17 8.98 0.51
N MET A 17 -5.23 9.53 -0.26
CA MET A 17 -4.79 8.91 -1.51
C MET A 17 -4.02 7.60 -1.28
N GLY A 18 -3.15 7.55 -0.28
CA GLY A 18 -2.36 6.36 0.03
C GLY A 18 -3.22 5.17 0.42
N ARG A 19 -4.24 5.39 1.26
CA ARG A 19 -5.25 4.38 1.58
C ARG A 19 -6.00 3.90 0.33
N GLY A 20 -6.39 4.81 -0.56
CA GLY A 20 -7.05 4.46 -1.82
C GLY A 20 -6.17 3.62 -2.76
N ILE A 21 -4.89 3.98 -2.88
CA ILE A 21 -3.91 3.21 -3.68
C ILE A 21 -3.72 1.82 -3.08
N ALA A 22 -3.53 1.73 -1.76
CA ALA A 22 -3.36 0.46 -1.07
C ALA A 22 -4.60 -0.44 -1.21
N GLN A 23 -5.80 0.15 -1.11
CA GLN A 23 -7.06 -0.55 -1.33
C GLN A 23 -7.15 -1.13 -2.74
N VAL A 24 -6.89 -0.33 -3.78
CA VAL A 24 -6.99 -0.78 -5.18
C VAL A 24 -5.94 -1.85 -5.48
N ALA A 25 -4.71 -1.70 -4.99
CA ALA A 25 -3.65 -2.69 -5.17
C ALA A 25 -4.01 -4.02 -4.50
N ALA A 26 -4.50 -3.98 -3.26
CA ALA A 26 -4.93 -5.18 -2.53
C ALA A 26 -6.13 -5.85 -3.22
N ALA A 27 -7.12 -5.07 -3.66
CA ALA A 27 -8.28 -5.57 -4.41
C ALA A 27 -7.89 -6.19 -5.76
N SER A 28 -6.76 -5.77 -6.33
CA SER A 28 -6.21 -6.32 -7.58
C SER A 28 -5.38 -7.59 -7.36
N GLY A 29 -5.31 -8.10 -6.13
CA GLY A 29 -4.64 -9.36 -5.78
C GLY A 29 -3.16 -9.24 -5.41
N TRP A 30 -2.65 -8.02 -5.21
CA TRP A 30 -1.30 -7.82 -4.72
C TRP A 30 -1.24 -7.96 -3.19
N ASP A 31 -0.12 -8.48 -2.69
CA ASP A 31 0.24 -8.31 -1.28
C ASP A 31 0.70 -6.85 -1.09
N VAL A 32 0.13 -6.14 -0.12
CA VAL A 32 0.32 -4.70 0.06
C VAL A 32 0.75 -4.37 1.48
N TRP A 33 1.81 -3.58 1.59
CA TRP A 33 2.19 -2.89 2.82
C TRP A 33 1.81 -1.42 2.73
N LEU A 34 1.02 -0.95 3.70
CA LEU A 34 0.78 0.46 3.91
C LEU A 34 1.66 0.92 5.08
N PHE A 35 2.53 1.88 4.83
CA PHE A 35 3.44 2.43 5.83
C PHE A 35 3.24 3.93 5.96
N ASP A 36 3.29 4.45 7.18
CA ASP A 36 3.38 5.88 7.44
C ASP A 36 4.39 6.11 8.56
N SER A 37 5.07 7.26 8.53
CA SER A 37 5.99 7.65 9.60
C SER A 37 5.25 8.08 10.86
N LYS A 38 3.97 8.43 10.74
CA LYS A 38 3.08 8.77 11.84
C LYS A 38 2.17 7.57 12.13
N PRO A 39 2.36 6.87 13.26
CA PRO A 39 1.52 5.72 13.62
C PRO A 39 0.02 6.05 13.59
N GLU A 40 -0.35 7.27 13.98
CA GLU A 40 -1.74 7.74 14.02
C GLU A 40 -2.39 7.76 12.64
N ALA A 41 -1.61 7.89 11.56
CA ALA A 41 -2.14 7.86 10.20
C ALA A 41 -2.55 6.45 9.76
N LEU A 42 -2.09 5.40 10.46
CA LEU A 42 -2.49 4.00 10.24
C LEU A 42 -3.68 3.59 11.11
N GLU A 43 -3.95 4.34 12.19
CA GLU A 43 -5.14 4.15 13.01
C GLU A 43 -6.39 4.66 12.27
N ALA A 44 -7.54 4.04 12.52
CA ALA A 44 -8.80 4.33 11.85
C ALA A 44 -9.77 5.05 12.79
#